data_AF-A0A930X656-F1
#
_entry.id   AF-A0A930X656-F1
#
_cell.length_a   1.000
_cell.length_b   1.000
_cell.length_c   1.000
_cell.angle_alpha   90.00
_cell.angle_beta   90.00
_cell.angle_gamma   90.00
#
_symmetry.space_group_name_H-M   'P 1'
#
loop_
_entity.id
_entity.type
_entity.pdbx_description
1 polymer ?
#
loop_
_entity_poly.entity_id
_entity_poly.type
_entity_poly.pdbx_seq_one_letter_code
_entity_poly.pdbx_strand_id
1 'polypeptide(L)'
;MSDPDNLYLQNLKTEDFSAFGASAAELVAYALDEVGLLGSHTLIDGKSARTLVESFYHKRHKVRQNTRLGSLLIEAGVITQAQLIEALSAHVTHDLPLGQALVQQGFCSQSDLDQALTRQANLRRLLD
;
A
#
# COMPACT_ATOMS: atom_id res chain seq x y z
N MET A 1 -27.99 -28.17 -0.58
CA MET A 1 -28.89 -27.24 0.14
C MET A 1 -28.07 -25.99 0.37
N SER A 2 -28.50 -24.86 -0.19
CA SER A 2 -27.86 -23.56 0.10
C SER A 2 -28.26 -23.17 1.51
N ASP A 3 -27.28 -22.95 2.38
CA ASP A 3 -27.48 -22.47 3.73
C ASP A 3 -27.93 -20.99 3.67
N PRO A 4 -29.14 -20.63 4.14
CA PRO A 4 -29.67 -19.27 4.04
C PRO A 4 -28.85 -18.22 4.80
N ASP A 5 -27.99 -18.64 5.73
CA ASP A 5 -27.08 -17.74 6.47
C ASP A 5 -25.76 -17.48 5.71
N ASN A 6 -25.54 -18.14 4.57
CA ASN A 6 -24.33 -17.96 3.76
C ASN A 6 -24.58 -17.08 2.53
N LEU A 7 -23.82 -15.98 2.44
CA LEU A 7 -23.75 -15.14 1.26
C LEU A 7 -22.80 -15.75 0.22
N TYR A 8 -23.32 -16.04 -0.97
CA TYR A 8 -22.54 -16.55 -2.11
C TYR A 8 -22.43 -15.49 -3.21
N LEU A 9 -21.21 -15.00 -3.47
CA LEU A 9 -20.91 -14.10 -4.56
C LEU A 9 -20.15 -14.86 -5.66
N GLN A 10 -20.65 -14.76 -6.90
CA GLN A 10 -20.09 -15.43 -8.08
C GLN A 10 -20.14 -14.50 -9.29
N ASN A 11 -19.31 -14.77 -10.30
CA ASN A 11 -19.30 -14.07 -11.60
C ASN A 11 -18.93 -12.57 -11.54
N LEU A 12 -18.11 -12.15 -10.58
CA LEU A 12 -17.51 -10.81 -10.62
C LEU A 12 -16.52 -10.71 -11.78
N LYS A 13 -16.66 -9.67 -12.62
CA LYS A 13 -15.66 -9.32 -13.64
C LYS A 13 -14.54 -8.53 -12.98
N THR A 14 -13.42 -9.20 -12.75
CA THR A 14 -12.30 -8.69 -11.94
C THR A 14 -11.09 -8.27 -12.77
N GLU A 15 -11.14 -8.57 -14.06
CA GLU A 15 -10.03 -8.58 -15.01
C GLU A 15 -9.53 -7.17 -15.36
N ASP A 16 -10.37 -6.15 -15.19
CA ASP A 16 -10.03 -4.75 -15.42
C ASP A 16 -9.54 -4.01 -14.16
N PHE A 17 -9.56 -4.66 -12.98
CA PHE A 17 -9.22 -4.01 -11.72
C PHE A 17 -7.81 -4.39 -11.25
N SER A 18 -6.89 -3.42 -11.24
CA SER A 18 -5.48 -3.64 -10.90
C SER A 18 -5.00 -2.93 -9.63
N ALA A 19 -5.89 -2.52 -8.70
CA ALA A 19 -5.42 -1.76 -7.54
C ALA A 19 -4.54 -2.63 -6.63
N PHE A 20 -3.30 -2.19 -6.43
CA PHE A 20 -2.29 -2.82 -5.57
C PHE A 20 -1.96 -4.29 -5.92
N GLY A 21 -2.32 -4.77 -7.12
CA GLY A 21 -2.21 -6.19 -7.49
C GLY A 21 -3.18 -7.10 -6.74
N ALA A 22 -4.26 -6.55 -6.18
CA ALA A 22 -5.35 -7.30 -5.59
C ALA A 22 -6.24 -7.90 -6.70
N SER A 23 -6.70 -9.13 -6.47
CA SER A 23 -7.79 -9.76 -7.22
C SER A 23 -9.12 -9.17 -6.77
N ALA A 24 -10.20 -9.22 -7.58
CA ALA A 24 -11.46 -8.69 -7.07
C ALA A 24 -12.10 -9.57 -5.98
N ALA A 25 -11.74 -10.85 -5.86
CA ALA A 25 -12.13 -11.63 -4.68
C ALA A 25 -11.60 -10.99 -3.38
N GLU A 26 -10.37 -10.48 -3.39
CA GLU A 26 -9.77 -9.75 -2.26
C GLU A 26 -10.48 -8.42 -1.99
N LEU A 27 -10.88 -7.68 -3.04
CA LEU A 27 -11.61 -6.42 -2.89
C LEU A 27 -13.02 -6.62 -2.37
N VAL A 28 -13.71 -7.64 -2.87
CA VAL A 28 -15.06 -7.98 -2.45
C VAL A 28 -15.04 -8.41 -0.99
N ALA A 29 -14.05 -9.23 -0.61
CA ALA A 29 -13.85 -9.60 0.78
C ALA A 29 -13.62 -8.34 1.64
N TYR A 30 -12.72 -7.45 1.22
CA TYR A 30 -12.46 -6.18 1.91
C TYR A 30 -13.71 -5.30 2.05
N ALA A 31 -14.46 -5.10 0.96
CA ALA A 31 -15.65 -4.26 0.95
C ALA A 31 -16.74 -4.81 1.89
N LEU A 32 -16.93 -6.14 1.93
CA LEU A 32 -17.86 -6.79 2.84
C LEU A 32 -17.39 -6.71 4.30
N ASP A 33 -16.08 -6.78 4.55
CA ASP A 33 -15.48 -6.66 5.89
C ASP A 33 -15.74 -5.26 6.47
N GLU A 34 -15.51 -4.21 5.68
CA GLU A 34 -15.72 -2.80 6.07
C GLU A 34 -17.17 -2.50 6.49
N VAL A 35 -18.14 -3.20 5.91
CA VAL A 35 -19.57 -3.06 6.27
C VAL A 35 -20.06 -4.12 7.26
N GLY A 36 -19.16 -4.96 7.79
CA GLY A 36 -19.46 -5.97 8.81
C GLY A 36 -20.28 -7.16 8.32
N LEU A 37 -20.27 -7.45 7.02
CA LEU A 37 -21.04 -8.54 6.40
C LEU A 37 -20.29 -9.88 6.31
N LEU A 38 -19.04 -9.96 6.78
CA LEU A 38 -18.28 -11.19 6.80
C LEU A 38 -18.55 -12.03 8.05
N GLY A 39 -19.12 -13.21 7.85
CA GLY A 39 -19.18 -14.27 8.85
C GLY A 39 -17.88 -15.09 8.92
N SER A 40 -17.74 -15.92 9.96
CA SER A 40 -16.58 -16.83 10.12
C SER A 40 -16.46 -17.88 9.02
N HIS A 41 -17.55 -18.18 8.31
CA HIS A 41 -17.61 -19.20 7.26
C HIS A 41 -17.84 -18.61 5.86
N THR A 42 -17.80 -17.29 5.70
CA THR A 42 -18.00 -16.67 4.39
C THR A 42 -16.90 -17.10 3.42
N LEU A 43 -17.34 -17.62 2.26
CA LEU A 43 -16.47 -18.02 1.18
C LEU A 43 -16.70 -17.11 -0.03
N ILE A 44 -15.61 -16.67 -0.67
CA ILE A 44 -15.63 -15.97 -1.96
C ILE A 44 -14.82 -16.81 -2.94
N ASP A 45 -15.44 -17.21 -4.05
CA ASP A 45 -14.87 -18.15 -5.02
C ASP A 45 -14.27 -19.42 -4.38
N GLY A 46 -14.94 -19.95 -3.36
CA GLY A 46 -14.52 -21.15 -2.62
C GLY A 46 -13.35 -20.95 -1.67
N LYS A 47 -12.83 -19.72 -1.51
CA LYS A 47 -11.77 -19.37 -0.56
C LYS A 47 -12.33 -18.64 0.65
N SER A 48 -11.69 -18.80 1.81
CA SER A 48 -12.02 -18.04 3.02
C SER A 48 -11.94 -16.54 2.78
N ALA A 49 -13.06 -15.84 3.03
CA ALA A 49 -13.10 -14.38 2.91
C ALA A 49 -12.08 -13.69 3.84
N ARG A 50 -11.88 -14.22 5.06
CA ARG A 50 -10.89 -13.66 6.01
C ARG A 50 -9.46 -13.71 5.45
N THR A 51 -9.07 -14.83 4.84
CA THR A 51 -7.74 -14.96 4.23
C THR A 51 -7.57 -14.01 3.05
N LEU A 52 -8.63 -13.78 2.27
CA LEU A 52 -8.63 -12.80 1.18
C LEU A 52 -8.47 -11.36 1.71
N VAL A 53 -9.14 -11.01 2.81
CA VAL A 53 -8.98 -9.71 3.49
C VAL A 53 -7.54 -9.53 3.99
N GLU A 54 -6.97 -10.52 4.66
CA GLU A 54 -5.58 -10.48 5.14
C GLU A 54 -4.59 -10.27 3.98
N SER A 55 -4.77 -11.00 2.88
CA SER A 55 -3.98 -10.87 1.67
C SER A 55 -4.11 -9.47 1.05
N PHE A 56 -5.34 -8.92 0.99
CA PHE A 56 -5.59 -7.56 0.52
C PHE A 56 -4.82 -6.52 1.34
N TYR A 57 -4.94 -6.58 2.68
CA TYR A 57 -4.25 -5.64 3.56
C TYR A 57 -2.73 -5.73 3.41
N HIS A 58 -2.17 -6.94 3.25
CA HIS A 58 -0.75 -7.13 2.99
C HIS A 58 -0.31 -6.46 1.68
N LYS A 59 -1.03 -6.69 0.58
CA LYS A 59 -0.74 -6.08 -0.72
C LYS A 59 -0.82 -4.56 -0.66
N ARG A 60 -1.91 -4.03 -0.10
CA ARG A 60 -2.11 -2.59 0.09
C ARG A 60 -0.99 -1.98 0.94
N HIS A 61 -0.62 -2.63 2.04
CA HIS A 61 0.45 -2.17 2.91
C HIS A 61 1.81 -2.15 2.20
N LYS A 62 2.15 -3.22 1.49
CA LYS A 62 3.41 -3.33 0.73
C LYS A 62 3.52 -2.23 -0.31
N VAL A 63 2.47 -1.96 -1.07
CA VAL A 63 2.48 -0.88 -2.06
C VAL A 63 2.59 0.49 -1.39
N ARG A 64 1.86 0.74 -0.30
CA ARG A 64 2.01 1.99 0.46
C ARG A 64 3.41 2.16 1.04
N GLN A 65 4.10 1.08 1.44
CA GLN A 65 5.49 1.13 1.89
C GLN A 65 6.45 1.45 0.74
N ASN A 66 6.35 0.72 -0.38
CA ASN A 66 7.24 0.90 -1.52
C ASN A 66 7.08 2.26 -2.22
N THR A 67 5.95 2.94 -2.02
CA THR A 67 5.72 4.30 -2.52
C THR A 67 6.12 5.40 -1.53
N ARG A 68 6.67 5.08 -0.35
CA ARG A 68 7.19 6.10 0.58
C ARG A 68 8.46 6.72 0.02
N LEU A 69 8.65 8.01 0.27
CA LEU A 69 9.78 8.76 -0.27
C LEU A 69 11.12 8.13 0.14
N GLY A 70 11.28 7.80 1.42
CA GLY A 70 12.48 7.14 1.93
C GLY A 70 12.73 5.77 1.28
N SER A 71 11.68 4.97 1.08
CA SER A 71 11.81 3.66 0.40
C SER A 71 12.26 3.82 -1.04
N LEU A 72 11.69 4.78 -1.78
CA LEU A 72 12.08 5.07 -3.16
C LEU A 72 13.53 5.55 -3.27
N LEU A 73 13.99 6.37 -2.33
CA LEU A 73 15.38 6.85 -2.29
C LEU A 73 16.37 5.74 -1.93
N ILE A 74 16.00 4.82 -1.02
CA ILE A 74 16.81 3.64 -0.70
C ILE A 74 16.88 2.68 -1.89
N GLU A 75 15.74 2.39 -2.53
CA GLU A 75 15.68 1.54 -3.73
C GLU A 75 16.53 2.10 -4.88
N ALA A 76 16.58 3.42 -5.02
CA ALA A 76 17.41 4.10 -6.01
C ALA A 76 18.91 4.16 -5.64
N GLY A 77 19.29 3.71 -4.43
CA GLY A 77 20.66 3.77 -3.94
C GLY A 77 21.13 5.19 -3.58
N VAL A 78 20.22 6.16 -3.49
CA VAL A 78 20.54 7.57 -3.18
C VAL A 78 20.85 7.73 -1.70
N ILE A 79 20.10 7.05 -0.83
CA ILE A 79 20.30 7.07 0.62
C ILE A 79 20.36 5.65 1.18
N THR A 80 20.97 5.52 2.35
CA THR A 80 20.97 4.28 3.15
C THR A 80 19.85 4.28 4.18
N GLN A 81 19.55 3.10 4.73
CA GLN A 81 18.60 2.96 5.84
C GLN A 81 19.03 3.79 7.07
N ALA A 82 20.33 3.87 7.36
CA ALA A 82 20.86 4.65 8.48
C ALA A 82 20.64 6.16 8.28
N GLN A 83 20.94 6.69 7.09
CA GLN A 83 20.70 8.08 6.73
C GLN A 83 19.20 8.43 6.79
N LEU A 84 18.33 7.51 6.37
CA LEU A 84 16.89 7.72 6.49
C LEU A 84 16.45 7.85 7.95
N ILE A 85 16.98 7.01 8.85
CA ILE A 85 16.67 7.08 10.30
C ILE A 85 17.13 8.43 10.88
N GLU A 86 18.32 8.88 10.53
CA GLU A 86 18.86 10.16 10.98
C GLU A 86 18.04 11.36 10.46
N ALA A 87 17.67 11.35 9.17
CA ALA A 87 16.80 12.37 8.60
C ALA A 87 15.40 12.38 9.21
N LEU A 88 14.85 11.21 9.56
CA LEU A 88 13.56 11.11 10.28
C LEU A 88 13.66 11.72 11.68
N SER A 89 14.76 11.51 12.39
CA SER A 89 14.99 12.15 13.69
C SER A 89 14.97 13.68 13.57
N ALA A 90 15.65 14.22 12.56
CA ALA A 90 15.65 15.66 12.30
C ALA A 90 14.29 16.20 11.83
N HIS A 91 13.55 15.45 11.01
CA HIS A 91 12.18 15.78 10.59
C HIS A 91 11.27 16.02 11.80
N VAL A 92 11.33 15.12 12.79
CA VAL A 92 10.52 15.21 14.02
C VAL A 92 11.04 16.30 14.94
N THR A 93 12.35 16.39 15.13
CA THR A 93 12.96 17.32 16.09
C THR A 93 12.81 18.78 15.67
N HIS A 94 12.88 19.06 14.36
CA HIS A 94 12.87 20.41 13.82
C HIS A 94 11.57 20.74 13.06
N ASP A 95 10.57 19.84 13.10
CA ASP A 95 9.26 19.98 12.45
C ASP A 95 9.36 20.43 10.97
N LEU A 96 10.23 19.77 10.20
CA LEU A 96 10.51 20.11 8.80
C LEU A 96 10.32 18.91 7.88
N PRO A 97 9.83 19.05 6.64
CA PRO A 97 9.56 17.92 5.75
C PRO A 97 10.74 16.97 5.59
N LEU A 98 10.50 15.63 5.61
CA LEU A 98 11.57 14.63 5.47
C LEU A 98 12.49 14.88 4.26
N GLY A 99 11.93 15.25 3.11
CA GLY A 99 12.73 15.59 1.92
C GLY A 99 13.71 16.73 2.17
N GLN A 100 13.26 17.77 2.88
CA GLN A 100 14.11 18.90 3.27
C GLN A 100 15.19 18.46 4.27
N ALA A 101 14.86 17.58 5.23
CA ALA A 101 15.84 17.03 6.17
C ALA A 101 16.98 16.29 5.43
N LEU A 102 16.62 15.46 4.46
CA LEU A 102 17.57 14.68 3.65
C LEU A 102 18.54 15.58 2.86
N VAL A 103 18.03 16.68 2.28
CA VAL A 103 18.84 17.64 1.53
C VAL A 103 19.73 18.46 2.47
N GLN A 104 19.19 18.95 3.60
CA GLN A 104 19.95 19.75 4.57
C GLN A 104 21.11 18.98 5.20
N GLN A 105 20.95 17.67 5.41
CA GLN A 105 22.01 16.79 5.91
C GLN A 105 22.98 16.33 4.81
N GLY A 106 22.75 16.70 3.56
CA GLY A 106 23.61 16.32 2.43
C GLY A 106 23.50 14.85 2.03
N PHE A 107 22.44 14.16 2.44
CA PHE A 107 22.22 12.74 2.09
C PHE A 107 21.70 12.55 0.67
N CYS A 108 21.01 13.56 0.13
CA CYS A 108 20.64 13.60 -1.28
C CYS A 108 20.71 15.03 -1.82
N SER A 109 20.81 15.17 -3.15
CA SER A 109 20.68 16.47 -3.80
C SER A 109 19.22 16.86 -3.99
N GLN A 110 18.95 18.14 -4.23
CA GLN A 110 17.61 18.61 -4.61
C GLN A 110 17.09 17.88 -5.86
N SER A 111 17.97 17.62 -6.84
CA SER A 111 17.64 16.87 -8.05
C SER A 111 17.18 15.43 -7.74
N ASP A 112 17.86 14.74 -6.83
CA ASP A 112 17.48 13.37 -6.44
C ASP A 112 16.11 13.36 -5.76
N LEU A 113 15.87 14.35 -4.89
CA LEU A 113 14.59 14.53 -4.21
C LEU A 113 13.45 14.76 -5.22
N ASP A 114 13.64 15.66 -6.18
CA ASP A 114 12.62 16.00 -7.19
C ASP A 114 12.28 14.79 -8.08
N GLN A 115 13.29 14.00 -8.47
CA GLN A 115 13.10 12.75 -9.21
C GLN A 115 12.30 11.72 -8.38
N ALA A 116 12.65 11.55 -7.11
CA ALA A 116 11.97 10.62 -6.22
C ALA A 116 10.50 11.04 -5.96
N LEU A 117 10.24 12.34 -5.78
CA LEU A 117 8.89 12.88 -5.61
C LEU A 117 8.05 12.72 -6.89
N THR A 118 8.64 12.95 -8.06
CA THR A 118 7.98 12.71 -9.36
C THR A 118 7.60 11.23 -9.51
N ARG A 119 8.53 10.33 -9.20
CA ARG A 119 8.28 8.88 -9.22
C ARG A 119 7.19 8.50 -8.21
N GLN A 120 7.22 9.04 -6.99
CA GLN A 120 6.20 8.82 -5.98
C GLN A 120 4.81 9.24 -6.45
N ALA A 121 4.69 10.45 -7.02
CA ALA A 121 3.41 10.98 -7.51
C ALA A 121 2.84 10.11 -8.63
N ASN A 122 3.68 9.68 -9.58
CA ASN A 122 3.27 8.79 -10.66
C ASN A 122 2.81 7.42 -10.14
N LEU A 123 3.55 6.83 -9.20
CA LEU A 123 3.17 5.56 -8.60
C LEU A 123 1.84 5.66 -7.85
N ARG A 124 1.60 6.74 -7.09
CA ARG A 124 0.34 6.93 -6.37
C ARG A 124 -0.84 7.16 -7.32
N ARG A 125 -0.65 7.91 -8.41
CA ARG A 125 -1.68 8.08 -9.44
C ARG A 125 -2.10 6.76 -10.10
N LEU A 126 -1.19 5.81 -10.27
CA LEU A 126 -1.52 4.47 -10.81
C LEU A 126 -2.28 3.59 -9.80
N LEU A 127 -2.40 4.02 -8.55
CA LEU A 127 -2.98 3.26 -7.45
C LEU A 127 -4.29 3.87 -6.94
N ASP A 128 -4.61 5.10 -7.35
CA ASP A 128 -5.86 5.81 -7.09
C ASP A 128 -6.89 5.50 -8.19
#